data_AF-A0A2R8B833-F1
#
_entry.id   AF-A0A2R8B833-F1
#
_cell.length_a   1.000
_cell.length_b   1.000
_cell.length_c   1.000
_cell.angle_alpha   90.00
_cell.angle_beta   90.00
_cell.angle_gamma   90.00
#
_symmetry.space_group_name_H-M   'P 1'
#
loop_
_entity.id
_entity.type
_entity.pdbx_description
1 polymer ?
#
loop_
_entity_poly.entity_id
_entity_poly.type
_entity_poly.pdbx_seq_one_letter_code
_entity_poly.pdbx_strand_id
1 'polypeptide(L)'
;MRRPAFHKLMAVIAALLGTAVIGLAQEDVFDFIPVGGRTLLENLRAEGMPADLEGGIGSQGGDAEAWRARLEAAGAEAPSLEALDAWQTDTLAYYLAANAPLASGVDLPRDGRDMALALCQSCHIITVVVTQERTREAWLRTMNGPSHVEIATTPAEREALADYLVINAGIPIDQIPPELRAGGASY
;
A
#
# COMPACT_ATOMS: atom_id res chain seq x y z
N MET A 1 54.60 -65.17 5.43
CA MET A 1 55.28 -64.54 6.57
C MET A 1 54.93 -63.05 6.61
N ARG A 2 54.45 -62.57 7.77
CA ARG A 2 54.30 -61.17 8.27
C ARG A 2 53.43 -60.13 7.50
N ARG A 3 52.28 -59.81 8.12
CA ARG A 3 51.50 -58.53 8.08
C ARG A 3 52.26 -57.40 8.85
N PRO A 4 51.75 -56.15 9.01
CA PRO A 4 50.97 -55.22 8.14
C PRO A 4 51.49 -53.75 8.24
N ALA A 5 50.86 -52.79 7.56
CA ALA A 5 50.66 -51.42 8.10
C ALA A 5 49.53 -50.67 7.37
N PHE A 6 48.37 -50.63 8.04
CA PHE A 6 47.23 -49.76 7.76
C PHE A 6 47.65 -48.28 7.81
N HIS A 7 47.43 -47.52 6.74
CA HIS A 7 47.50 -46.06 6.77
C HIS A 7 46.10 -45.46 6.63
N LYS A 8 45.58 -45.10 7.81
CA LYS A 8 44.88 -43.86 8.14
C LYS A 8 43.77 -43.40 7.19
N LEU A 9 42.56 -43.76 7.60
CA LEU A 9 41.32 -42.97 7.60
C LEU A 9 41.58 -41.44 7.59
N MET A 10 41.14 -40.75 6.53
CA MET A 10 40.82 -39.32 6.56
C MET A 10 39.37 -39.15 6.13
N ALA A 11 38.51 -38.91 7.12
CA ALA A 11 37.16 -38.44 6.93
C ALA A 11 37.22 -36.94 6.55
N VAL A 12 36.61 -36.56 5.43
CA VAL A 12 36.28 -35.16 5.15
C VAL A 12 34.76 -35.05 5.27
N ILE A 13 34.34 -34.49 6.39
CA ILE A 13 32.96 -34.07 6.67
C ILE A 13 32.68 -32.88 5.74
N ALA A 14 31.91 -33.11 4.68
CA ALA A 14 31.36 -32.03 3.87
C ALA A 14 30.29 -31.31 4.70
N ALA A 15 30.64 -30.13 5.18
CA ALA A 15 29.75 -29.25 5.92
C ALA A 15 28.56 -28.85 5.03
N LEU A 16 27.37 -29.28 5.44
CA LEU A 16 26.08 -28.69 5.08
C LEU A 16 26.06 -27.24 5.58
N LEU A 17 26.59 -26.31 4.78
CA LEU A 17 26.32 -24.89 4.91
C LEU A 17 24.91 -24.64 4.35
N GLY A 18 23.91 -24.82 5.20
CA GLY A 18 22.56 -24.38 4.96
C GLY A 18 22.56 -22.86 4.81
N THR A 19 22.30 -22.37 3.60
CA THR A 19 21.83 -21.02 3.35
C THR A 19 20.41 -20.92 3.89
N ALA A 20 20.28 -20.67 5.19
CA ALA A 20 19.07 -20.11 5.74
C ALA A 20 19.00 -18.65 5.27
N VAL A 21 18.38 -18.43 4.11
CA VAL A 21 17.90 -17.09 3.74
C VAL A 21 16.74 -16.81 4.68
N ILE A 22 17.05 -16.27 5.86
CA ILE A 22 16.06 -15.63 6.70
C ILE A 22 15.64 -14.40 5.90
N GLY A 23 14.48 -14.47 5.25
CA GLY A 23 13.82 -13.31 4.68
C GLY A 23 13.45 -12.38 5.83
N LEU A 24 14.37 -11.50 6.20
CA LEU A 24 14.03 -10.33 6.98
C LEU A 24 13.07 -9.55 6.10
N ALA A 25 11.79 -9.50 6.50
CA ALA A 25 10.85 -8.56 5.93
C ALA A 25 11.54 -7.19 6.01
N GLN A 26 11.82 -6.60 4.85
CA GLN A 26 12.35 -5.25 4.79
C GLN A 26 11.31 -4.38 5.49
N GLU A 27 11.67 -3.81 6.65
CA GLU A 27 10.77 -2.93 7.38
C GLU A 27 10.32 -1.82 6.42
N ASP A 28 9.01 -1.64 6.30
CA ASP A 28 8.45 -0.58 5.48
C ASP A 28 8.72 0.75 6.18
N VAL A 29 9.82 1.39 5.81
CA VAL A 29 10.25 2.70 6.36
C VAL A 29 9.22 3.81 6.12
N PHE A 30 8.16 3.55 5.35
CA PHE A 30 7.05 4.47 5.08
C PHE A 30 5.72 3.97 5.67
N ASP A 31 5.74 3.11 6.69
CA ASP A 31 4.54 2.61 7.38
C ASP A 31 3.68 3.73 8.01
N PHE A 32 4.27 4.89 8.33
CA PHE A 32 3.55 6.09 8.73
C PHE A 32 2.68 6.70 7.61
N ILE A 33 2.91 6.35 6.35
CA ILE A 33 2.06 6.75 5.22
C ILE A 33 0.92 5.74 5.12
N PRO A 34 -0.33 6.16 5.32
CA PRO A 34 -1.42 5.20 5.42
C PRO A 34 -1.64 4.36 4.15
N VAL A 35 -1.96 3.08 4.30
CA VAL A 35 -2.17 2.13 3.17
C VAL A 35 -3.24 2.61 2.20
N GLY A 36 -3.09 2.29 0.91
CA GLY A 36 -4.08 2.65 -0.10
C GLY A 36 -5.20 1.63 -0.25
N GLY A 37 -6.25 2.01 -0.99
CA GLY A 37 -7.46 1.20 -1.14
C GLY A 37 -7.27 -0.13 -1.86
N ARG A 38 -6.30 -0.23 -2.80
CA ARG A 38 -5.93 -1.51 -3.43
C ARG A 38 -5.38 -2.47 -2.38
N THR A 39 -4.41 -1.99 -1.60
CA THR A 39 -3.79 -2.77 -0.52
C THR A 39 -4.84 -3.23 0.51
N LEU A 40 -5.75 -2.34 0.91
CA LEU A 40 -6.87 -2.69 1.80
C LEU A 40 -7.77 -3.78 1.19
N LEU A 41 -8.15 -3.64 -0.08
CA LEU A 41 -9.00 -4.63 -0.76
C LEU A 41 -8.31 -6.00 -0.88
N GLU A 42 -7.02 -6.02 -1.22
CA GLU A 42 -6.23 -7.25 -1.32
C GLU A 42 -6.15 -7.96 0.05
N ASN A 43 -5.92 -7.22 1.12
CA ASN A 43 -5.88 -7.76 2.49
C ASN A 43 -7.23 -8.36 2.90
N LEU A 44 -8.33 -7.62 2.68
CA LEU A 44 -9.68 -8.10 3.00
C LEU A 44 -10.03 -9.36 2.20
N ARG A 45 -9.65 -9.43 0.92
CA ARG A 45 -9.83 -10.64 0.10
C ARG A 45 -9.02 -11.82 0.62
N ALA A 46 -7.79 -11.59 1.09
CA ALA A 46 -6.96 -12.63 1.69
C ALA A 46 -7.53 -13.15 3.02
N GLU A 47 -8.18 -12.29 3.80
CA GLU A 47 -8.86 -12.64 5.06
C GLU A 47 -10.25 -13.27 4.85
N GLY A 48 -10.81 -13.11 3.65
CA GLY A 48 -12.12 -13.61 3.26
C GLY A 48 -13.19 -12.53 3.45
N MET A 49 -13.91 -12.23 2.36
CA MET A 49 -15.02 -11.26 2.38
C MET A 49 -16.37 -11.95 2.18
N PRO A 50 -17.48 -11.33 2.62
CA PRO A 50 -18.82 -11.79 2.29
C PRO A 50 -19.03 -11.87 0.78
N ALA A 51 -19.64 -12.95 0.31
CA ALA A 51 -19.81 -13.23 -1.13
C ALA A 51 -20.62 -12.14 -1.84
N ASP A 52 -21.60 -11.54 -1.15
CA ASP A 52 -22.43 -10.47 -1.69
C ASP A 52 -21.62 -9.18 -1.91
N LEU A 53 -20.68 -8.86 -1.01
CA LEU A 53 -19.78 -7.71 -1.17
C LEU A 53 -18.79 -7.94 -2.32
N GLU A 54 -18.13 -9.10 -2.37
CA GLU A 54 -17.19 -9.43 -3.47
C GLU A 54 -17.91 -9.45 -4.83
N GLY A 55 -19.11 -10.05 -4.89
CA GLY A 55 -19.96 -10.03 -6.08
C GLY A 55 -20.37 -8.61 -6.47
N GLY A 56 -20.68 -7.75 -5.49
CA GLY A 56 -20.97 -6.33 -5.69
C GLY A 56 -19.80 -5.57 -6.29
N ILE A 57 -18.60 -5.71 -5.71
CA ILE A 57 -17.36 -5.08 -6.21
C ILE A 57 -17.07 -5.51 -7.66
N GLY A 58 -17.32 -6.78 -7.99
CA GLY A 58 -17.07 -7.31 -9.34
C GLY A 58 -18.10 -6.92 -10.41
N SER A 59 -19.28 -6.42 -10.03
CA SER A 59 -20.39 -6.24 -10.98
C SER A 59 -21.08 -4.88 -10.92
N GLN A 60 -20.83 -4.08 -9.90
CA GLN A 60 -21.52 -2.81 -9.67
C GLN A 60 -20.53 -1.65 -9.61
N GLY A 61 -20.97 -0.48 -10.07
CA GLY A 61 -20.36 0.79 -9.72
C GLY A 61 -21.05 1.42 -8.51
N GLY A 62 -20.58 2.59 -8.11
CA GLY A 62 -21.15 3.38 -7.02
C GLY A 62 -20.23 4.56 -6.68
N ASP A 63 -20.79 5.58 -6.03
CA ASP A 63 -19.96 6.62 -5.41
C ASP A 63 -19.39 6.15 -4.07
N ALA A 64 -18.52 6.95 -3.46
CA ALA A 64 -17.87 6.61 -2.21
C ALA A 64 -18.87 6.44 -1.04
N GLU A 65 -19.98 7.17 -1.05
CA GLU A 65 -21.03 7.04 -0.03
C GLU A 65 -21.73 5.69 -0.11
N ALA A 66 -22.10 5.27 -1.32
CA ALA A 66 -22.69 3.96 -1.56
C ALA A 66 -21.73 2.82 -1.18
N TRP A 67 -20.43 2.95 -1.49
CA TRP A 67 -19.44 1.95 -1.11
C TRP A 67 -19.20 1.90 0.40
N ARG A 68 -19.12 3.04 1.08
CA ARG A 68 -19.00 3.10 2.54
C ARG A 68 -20.15 2.36 3.22
N ALA A 69 -21.39 2.66 2.83
CA ALA A 69 -22.56 2.00 3.40
C ALA A 69 -22.55 0.47 3.18
N ARG A 70 -22.03 0.00 2.04
CA ARG A 70 -21.88 -1.44 1.76
C ARG A 70 -20.80 -2.09 2.62
N LEU A 71 -19.65 -1.43 2.79
CA LEU A 71 -18.56 -1.91 3.64
C LEU A 71 -19.01 -2.03 5.10
N GLU A 72 -19.68 -0.99 5.61
CA GLU A 72 -20.23 -0.97 6.98
C GLU A 72 -21.28 -2.07 7.19
N ALA A 73 -22.21 -2.24 6.24
CA ALA A 73 -23.21 -3.30 6.33
C ALA A 73 -22.59 -4.71 6.32
N ALA A 74 -21.53 -4.90 5.53
CA ALA A 74 -20.81 -6.17 5.44
C ALA A 74 -19.94 -6.46 6.69
N GLY A 75 -19.61 -5.45 7.49
CA GLY A 75 -18.87 -5.62 8.76
C GLY A 75 -19.55 -6.58 9.73
N ALA A 76 -20.88 -6.66 9.74
CA ALA A 76 -21.62 -7.59 10.59
C ALA A 76 -21.34 -9.09 10.29
N GLU A 77 -20.83 -9.40 9.09
CA GLU A 77 -20.58 -10.76 8.62
C GLU A 77 -19.08 -11.11 8.54
N ALA A 78 -18.20 -10.11 8.60
CA ALA A 78 -16.76 -10.30 8.48
C ALA A 78 -15.99 -9.41 9.48
N PRO A 79 -15.34 -9.99 10.51
CA PRO A 79 -14.57 -9.23 11.50
C PRO A 79 -13.46 -8.36 10.91
N SER A 80 -12.90 -8.73 9.77
CA SER A 80 -11.88 -7.95 9.06
C SER A 80 -12.42 -6.62 8.52
N LEU A 81 -13.69 -6.60 8.09
CA LEU A 81 -14.39 -5.39 7.67
C LEU A 81 -14.83 -4.55 8.88
N GLU A 82 -15.30 -5.18 9.96
CA GLU A 82 -15.62 -4.49 11.21
C GLU A 82 -14.38 -3.83 11.84
N ALA A 83 -13.20 -4.41 11.64
CA ALA A 83 -11.94 -3.89 12.15
C ALA A 83 -11.41 -2.67 11.39
N LEU A 84 -11.97 -2.34 10.21
CA LEU A 84 -11.60 -1.11 9.51
C LEU A 84 -12.03 0.10 10.32
N ASP A 85 -11.10 1.03 10.56
CA ASP A 85 -11.50 2.33 11.09
C ASP A 85 -12.21 3.18 10.01
N ALA A 86 -12.75 4.33 10.43
CA ALA A 86 -13.47 5.23 9.53
C ALA A 86 -12.58 5.72 8.37
N TRP A 87 -11.29 5.93 8.63
CA TRP A 87 -10.34 6.45 7.66
C TRP A 87 -9.95 5.38 6.61
N GLN A 88 -9.76 4.12 7.04
CA GLN A 88 -9.56 2.97 6.17
C GLN A 88 -10.79 2.71 5.31
N THR A 89 -11.98 2.78 5.92
CA THR A 89 -13.26 2.63 5.22
C THR A 89 -13.42 3.69 4.14
N ASP A 90 -13.11 4.95 4.44
CA ASP A 90 -13.12 6.04 3.46
C ASP A 90 -12.13 5.80 2.33
N THR A 91 -10.88 5.46 2.65
CA THR A 91 -9.85 5.18 1.65
C THR A 91 -10.26 4.05 0.70
N LEU A 92 -10.82 2.97 1.23
CA LEU A 92 -11.32 1.86 0.42
C LEU A 92 -12.56 2.25 -0.39
N ALA A 93 -13.49 3.00 0.19
CA ALA A 93 -14.71 3.43 -0.50
C ALA A 93 -14.41 4.34 -1.70
N TYR A 94 -13.49 5.30 -1.56
CA TYR A 94 -13.05 6.14 -2.67
C TYR A 94 -12.31 5.35 -3.74
N TYR A 95 -11.48 4.38 -3.35
CA TYR A 95 -10.83 3.49 -4.29
C TYR A 95 -11.84 2.66 -5.09
N LEU A 96 -12.86 2.08 -4.42
CA LEU A 96 -13.94 1.34 -5.09
C LEU A 96 -14.78 2.26 -5.98
N ALA A 97 -15.05 3.49 -5.57
CA ALA A 97 -15.80 4.45 -6.38
C ALA A 97 -15.09 4.78 -7.70
N ALA A 98 -13.77 4.89 -7.68
CA ALA A 98 -12.97 5.20 -8.86
C ALA A 98 -12.76 4.00 -9.78
N ASN A 99 -12.77 2.77 -9.25
CA ASN A 99 -12.27 1.60 -9.98
C ASN A 99 -13.29 0.48 -10.17
N ALA A 100 -14.39 0.44 -9.41
CA ALA A 100 -15.42 -0.57 -9.57
C ALA A 100 -16.25 -0.32 -10.86
N PRO A 101 -16.69 -1.38 -11.57
CA PRO A 101 -16.55 -2.79 -11.19
C PRO A 101 -15.13 -3.35 -11.39
N LEU A 102 -14.67 -4.14 -10.41
CA LEU A 102 -13.34 -4.78 -10.38
C LEU A 102 -13.48 -6.30 -10.51
N ALA A 103 -13.38 -6.80 -11.75
CA ALA A 103 -13.47 -8.23 -12.02
C ALA A 103 -12.45 -9.04 -11.19
N SER A 104 -12.84 -10.20 -10.67
CA SER A 104 -11.92 -11.08 -9.98
C SER A 104 -10.85 -11.64 -10.95
N GLY A 105 -9.60 -11.73 -10.49
CA GLY A 105 -8.49 -12.30 -11.26
C GLY A 105 -7.87 -11.37 -12.31
N VAL A 106 -8.20 -10.08 -12.32
CA VAL A 106 -7.47 -9.06 -13.08
C VAL A 106 -6.56 -8.27 -12.15
N ASP A 107 -5.48 -7.71 -12.71
CA ASP A 107 -4.62 -6.80 -11.97
C ASP A 107 -5.40 -5.56 -11.54
N LEU A 108 -5.33 -5.26 -10.24
CA LEU A 108 -6.01 -4.11 -9.67
C LEU A 108 -5.30 -2.80 -10.07
N PRO A 109 -6.06 -1.72 -10.37
CA PRO A 109 -5.48 -0.41 -10.59
C PRO A 109 -4.62 0.04 -9.40
N ARG A 110 -3.47 0.68 -9.67
CA ARG A 110 -2.57 1.18 -8.61
C ARG A 110 -3.33 2.06 -7.61
N ASP A 111 -3.04 1.92 -6.32
CA ASP A 111 -3.62 2.82 -5.33
C ASP A 111 -2.79 4.09 -5.13
N GLY A 112 -3.35 5.02 -4.35
CA GLY A 112 -2.72 6.31 -4.11
C GLY A 112 -1.44 6.22 -3.27
N ARG A 113 -1.27 5.24 -2.39
CA ARG A 113 -0.02 5.08 -1.63
C ARG A 113 1.10 4.62 -2.56
N ASP A 114 0.82 3.61 -3.39
CA ASP A 114 1.75 3.12 -4.38
C ASP A 114 2.18 4.24 -5.33
N MET A 115 1.21 5.02 -5.82
CA MET A 115 1.48 6.15 -6.69
C MET A 115 2.25 7.26 -5.98
N ALA A 116 1.93 7.59 -4.73
CA ALA A 116 2.67 8.60 -3.96
C ALA A 116 4.14 8.18 -3.76
N LEU A 117 4.38 6.93 -3.37
CA LEU A 117 5.73 6.40 -3.17
C LEU A 117 6.50 6.20 -4.48
N ALA A 118 5.84 5.80 -5.57
CA ALA A 118 6.51 5.61 -6.85
C ALA A 118 6.79 6.94 -7.58
N LEU A 119 5.86 7.89 -7.52
CA LEU A 119 5.87 9.09 -8.35
C LEU A 119 6.37 10.31 -7.57
N CYS A 120 5.86 10.55 -6.36
CA CYS A 120 6.19 11.76 -5.61
C CYS A 120 7.56 11.67 -4.92
N GLN A 121 7.90 10.51 -4.36
CA GLN A 121 9.22 10.27 -3.75
C GLN A 121 10.37 10.24 -4.78
N SER A 122 10.06 10.09 -6.07
CA SER A 122 11.09 9.94 -7.12
C SER A 122 11.94 11.20 -7.33
N CYS A 123 11.40 12.39 -7.02
CA CYS A 123 12.06 13.68 -7.23
C CYS A 123 12.48 14.38 -5.94
N HIS A 124 11.72 14.21 -4.86
CA HIS A 124 12.00 14.80 -3.55
C HIS A 124 11.40 13.93 -2.45
N ILE A 125 11.85 14.12 -1.20
CA ILE A 125 11.37 13.32 -0.07
C ILE A 125 9.85 13.39 0.05
N ILE A 126 9.21 12.24 0.27
CA ILE A 126 7.75 12.08 0.29
C ILE A 126 7.10 12.88 1.40
N THR A 127 7.85 13.18 2.46
CA THR A 127 7.40 13.99 3.59
C THR A 127 7.05 15.41 3.19
N VAL A 128 7.63 15.94 2.10
CA VAL A 128 7.16 17.22 1.53
C VAL A 128 5.71 17.13 1.05
N VAL A 129 5.24 15.97 0.62
CA VAL A 129 3.87 15.79 0.10
C VAL A 129 2.90 15.42 1.20
N VAL A 130 3.20 14.37 1.97
CA VAL A 130 2.23 13.79 2.91
C VAL A 130 1.95 14.66 4.14
N THR A 131 2.79 15.65 4.44
CA THR A 131 2.51 16.62 5.52
C THR A 131 1.66 17.80 5.05
N GLN A 132 1.27 17.86 3.77
CA GLN A 132 0.46 18.96 3.26
C GLN A 132 -1.02 18.60 3.30
N GLU A 133 -1.81 19.44 3.96
CA GLU A 133 -3.27 19.40 3.85
C GLU A 133 -3.70 20.31 2.69
N ARG A 134 -4.37 19.73 1.70
CA ARG A 134 -4.81 20.47 0.50
C ARG A 134 -6.15 19.93 0.01
N THR A 135 -6.93 20.80 -0.64
CA THR A 135 -8.12 20.37 -1.37
C THR A 135 -7.75 19.55 -2.60
N ARG A 136 -8.71 18.78 -3.12
CA ARG A 136 -8.57 18.00 -4.36
C ARG A 136 -8.08 18.86 -5.53
N GLU A 137 -8.65 20.04 -5.72
CA GLU A 137 -8.32 20.96 -6.81
C GLU A 137 -6.89 21.49 -6.65
N ALA A 138 -6.43 21.72 -5.42
CA ALA A 138 -5.07 22.15 -5.16
C ALA A 138 -4.05 21.03 -5.45
N TRP A 139 -4.38 19.78 -5.15
CA TRP A 139 -3.58 18.62 -5.55
C TRP A 139 -3.51 18.46 -7.06
N LEU A 140 -4.65 18.49 -7.74
CA LEU A 140 -4.71 18.40 -9.20
C LEU A 140 -3.93 19.54 -9.87
N ARG A 141 -4.05 20.78 -9.37
CA ARG A 141 -3.26 21.91 -9.87
C ARG A 141 -1.76 21.67 -9.71
N THR A 142 -1.34 21.09 -8.61
CA THR A 142 0.07 20.76 -8.34
C THR A 142 0.59 19.75 -9.35
N MET A 143 -0.16 18.67 -9.56
CA MET A 143 0.17 17.60 -10.49
C MET A 143 0.17 18.06 -11.96
N ASN A 144 -0.71 18.99 -12.33
CA ASN A 144 -0.78 19.57 -13.67
C ASN A 144 0.16 20.78 -13.85
N GLY A 145 0.95 21.13 -12.84
CA GLY A 145 1.92 22.21 -12.93
C GLY A 145 3.12 21.86 -13.84
N PRO A 146 3.83 22.85 -14.39
CA PRO A 146 4.95 22.62 -15.32
C PRO A 146 6.02 21.67 -14.78
N SER A 147 6.24 21.63 -13.46
CA SER A 147 7.24 20.76 -12.82
C SER A 147 6.81 19.30 -12.64
N HIS A 148 5.53 18.96 -12.85
CA HIS A 148 4.98 17.61 -12.60
C HIS A 148 4.18 17.05 -13.79
N VAL A 149 3.96 17.85 -14.83
CA VAL A 149 3.16 17.44 -16.00
C VAL A 149 3.81 16.29 -16.78
N GLU A 150 5.15 16.18 -16.74
CA GLU A 150 5.91 15.13 -17.42
C GLU A 150 5.91 13.78 -16.68
N ILE A 151 5.42 13.73 -15.43
CA ILE A 151 5.27 12.48 -14.69
C ILE A 151 4.25 11.60 -15.42
N ALA A 152 4.66 10.37 -15.74
CA ALA A 152 3.84 9.42 -16.50
C ALA A 152 2.66 8.91 -15.65
N THR A 153 1.49 9.50 -15.87
CA THR A 153 0.21 9.13 -15.27
C THR A 153 -0.91 9.35 -16.26
N THR A 154 -1.94 8.53 -16.20
CA THR A 154 -3.22 8.81 -16.87
C THR A 154 -4.00 9.91 -16.12
N PRO A 155 -5.01 10.55 -16.75
CA PRO A 155 -5.90 11.48 -16.04
C PRO A 155 -6.59 10.82 -14.84
N ALA A 156 -7.05 9.57 -14.99
CA ALA A 156 -7.70 8.84 -13.91
C ALA A 156 -6.76 8.56 -12.73
N GLU A 157 -5.48 8.26 -13.00
CA GLU A 157 -4.47 8.10 -11.94
C GLU A 157 -4.17 9.41 -11.20
N ARG A 158 -4.15 10.56 -11.91
CA ARG A 158 -4.00 11.87 -11.25
C ARG A 158 -5.18 12.17 -10.35
N GLU A 159 -6.39 11.82 -10.78
CA GLU A 159 -7.59 11.97 -9.96
C GLU A 159 -7.56 11.05 -8.73
N ALA A 160 -7.28 9.76 -8.92
CA ALA A 160 -7.16 8.80 -7.83
C ALA A 160 -6.06 9.17 -6.82
N LEU A 161 -4.91 9.68 -7.29
CA LEU A 161 -3.85 10.18 -6.42
C LEU A 161 -4.30 11.43 -5.66
N ALA A 162 -5.04 12.35 -6.29
CA ALA A 162 -5.58 13.52 -5.61
C ALA A 162 -6.57 13.12 -4.52
N ASP A 163 -7.49 12.20 -4.81
CA ASP A 163 -8.50 11.72 -3.87
C ASP A 163 -7.86 11.01 -2.67
N TYR A 164 -6.86 10.17 -2.92
CA TYR A 164 -6.05 9.58 -1.85
C TYR A 164 -5.36 10.64 -0.99
N LEU A 165 -4.70 11.64 -1.59
CA LEU A 165 -3.97 12.66 -0.83
C LEU A 165 -4.89 13.62 -0.06
N VAL A 166 -6.16 13.79 -0.47
CA VAL A 166 -7.14 14.53 0.32
C VAL A 166 -7.46 13.80 1.63
N ILE A 167 -7.54 12.48 1.60
CA ILE A 167 -7.91 11.67 2.77
C ILE A 167 -6.68 11.36 3.65
N ASN A 168 -5.51 11.22 3.03
CA ASN A 168 -4.36 10.50 3.62
C ASN A 168 -3.11 11.34 3.80
N ALA A 169 -3.10 12.58 3.30
CA ALA A 169 -2.06 13.55 3.60
C ALA A 169 -2.44 14.39 4.83
N GLY A 170 -1.78 15.54 5.02
CA GLY A 170 -1.94 16.34 6.24
C GLY A 170 -1.37 15.66 7.49
N ILE A 171 -0.47 14.67 7.33
CA ILE A 171 0.14 13.94 8.44
C ILE A 171 0.94 14.94 9.29
N PRO A 172 0.64 15.06 10.60
CA PRO A 172 1.40 15.91 11.51
C PRO A 172 2.90 15.56 11.51
N ILE A 173 3.76 16.58 11.54
CA ILE A 173 5.22 16.38 11.42
C ILE A 173 5.80 15.54 12.58
N ASP A 174 5.16 15.54 13.74
CA ASP A 174 5.54 14.75 14.91
C ASP A 174 5.25 13.25 14.73
N GLN A 175 4.32 12.88 13.84
CA GLN A 175 4.06 11.50 13.43
C GLN A 175 5.03 11.00 12.34
N ILE A 176 5.80 11.89 11.72
CA ILE A 176 6.84 11.52 10.76
C ILE A 176 8.11 11.09 11.52
N PRO A 177 8.74 9.94 11.17
CA PRO A 177 10.03 9.54 11.73
C PRO A 177 11.07 10.67 11.60
N PRO A 178 11.80 11.05 12.68
CA PRO A 178 12.74 12.18 12.66
C PRO A 178 13.74 12.16 11.50
N GLU A 179 14.25 10.97 11.16
CA GLU A 179 15.18 10.73 10.06
C GLU A 179 14.61 10.98 8.67
N LEU A 180 13.27 11.03 8.52
CA LEU A 180 12.56 11.29 7.26
C LEU A 180 11.99 12.72 7.18
N ARG A 181 12.15 13.54 8.22
CA ARG A 181 11.67 14.93 8.20
C ARG A 181 12.55 15.79 7.30
N ALA A 182 11.95 16.44 6.31
CA ALA A 182 12.67 17.30 5.38
C ALA A 182 13.51 18.35 6.14
N GLY A 183 14.82 18.39 5.88
CA GLY A 183 15.75 19.35 6.50
C GLY A 183 15.99 19.16 8.00
N GLY A 184 15.61 18.02 8.59
CA GLY A 184 15.78 17.77 10.03
C GLY A 184 14.78 18.53 10.92
N ALA A 185 13.61 18.90 10.39
CA ALA A 185 12.61 19.66 11.11
C ALA A 185 12.14 18.96 12.41
N SER A 186 12.10 19.70 13.52
CA SER A 186 11.52 19.28 14.79
C SER A 186 10.64 20.44 15.28
N TYR A 187 9.34 20.38 15.05
CA TYR A 187 8.40 21.36 15.58
C TYR A 187 7.39 20.66 16.47
#